data_AF-F8AHS8-F1
#
_entry.id   AF-F8AHS8-F1
#
_cell.length_a   1.000
_cell.length_b   1.000
_cell.length_c   1.000
_cell.angle_alpha   90.00
_cell.angle_beta   90.00
_cell.angle_gamma   90.00
#
_symmetry.space_group_name_H-M   'P 1'
#
loop_
_entity.id
_entity.type
_entity.pdbx_description
1 polymer ?
#
loop_
_entity_poly.entity_id
_entity_poly.type
_entity_poly.pdbx_seq_one_letter_code
_entity_poly.pdbx_strand_id
1 'polypeptide(L)'
;MKKVGIIMGAMLLMALLNMGEVSAQAANIVILVSDNEADLTLAEKVAELLNATIVVTSWGVYNEEVTAEIASLGPSLVLIIGGPRAVVSLYEEDLTDLGINVTRIGGEDRVGTCRLVLEMLAKDYPELLKNVGGAIAYGWDIAALMQIKARKGLLPVLVSENETVDEQILQKFKNVTIMETPYSLRVMERVRAHIGEIAKEERLNITAEVAWEAIEIAENRTALAEELLQNVTIPAASKLLETAQKLLTEAKNAYEDGNYEKAYGLAIAAKAHAEAVIRMAGEDAEMSIRKSLSLKLELKVRMIERVALRLQAIGYNVSQELQLLQQAKEALKRGDTSKALKILEEVEQMIREKVRTVPPRHHKMPIRPGRP
;
A
#
# COMPACT_ATOMS: atom_id res chain seq x y z
N MET A 1 9.37 -26.88 1.64
CA MET A 1 9.20 -25.42 1.50
C MET A 1 10.55 -24.69 1.43
N LYS A 2 11.47 -25.08 0.53
CA LYS A 2 12.82 -24.48 0.37
C LYS A 2 13.13 -24.00 -1.07
N LYS A 3 12.12 -23.93 -1.96
CA LYS A 3 12.32 -23.66 -3.41
C LYS A 3 11.93 -22.26 -3.88
N VAL A 4 11.36 -21.40 -3.03
CA VAL A 4 10.93 -20.04 -3.43
C VAL A 4 12.09 -19.04 -3.40
N GLY A 5 13.09 -19.23 -2.52
CA GLY A 5 14.22 -18.30 -2.35
C GLY A 5 15.30 -18.30 -3.45
N ILE A 6 15.30 -19.29 -4.36
CA ILE A 6 16.26 -19.38 -5.48
C ILE A 6 15.75 -18.61 -6.70
N ILE A 7 14.43 -18.44 -6.84
CA ILE A 7 13.83 -17.81 -8.03
C ILE A 7 13.99 -16.27 -7.99
N MET A 8 13.99 -15.65 -6.81
CA MET A 8 14.06 -14.19 -6.65
C MET A 8 15.44 -13.60 -7.02
N GLY A 9 16.53 -14.26 -6.59
CA GLY A 9 17.88 -13.87 -6.99
C GLY A 9 18.16 -14.17 -8.46
N ALA A 10 17.64 -15.29 -8.99
CA ALA A 10 17.83 -15.69 -10.38
C ALA A 10 16.98 -14.89 -11.38
N MET A 11 15.77 -14.42 -11.03
CA MET A 11 14.95 -13.60 -11.93
C MET A 11 15.48 -12.16 -12.06
N LEU A 12 15.96 -11.56 -10.97
CA LEU A 12 16.62 -10.25 -11.05
C LEU A 12 18.00 -10.37 -11.75
N LEU A 13 18.77 -11.44 -11.52
CA LEU A 13 19.98 -11.72 -12.30
C LEU A 13 19.68 -12.06 -13.77
N MET A 14 18.62 -12.79 -14.09
CA MET A 14 18.27 -13.13 -15.49
C MET A 14 17.75 -11.91 -16.25
N ALA A 15 17.06 -10.98 -15.59
CA ALA A 15 16.76 -9.67 -16.17
C ALA A 15 18.04 -8.87 -16.48
N LEU A 16 19.10 -9.02 -15.67
CA LEU A 16 20.40 -8.39 -15.90
C LEU A 16 21.28 -9.12 -16.94
N LEU A 17 21.15 -10.45 -17.07
CA LEU A 17 21.97 -11.28 -17.97
C LEU A 17 21.43 -11.36 -19.41
N ASN A 18 20.15 -11.07 -19.64
CA ASN A 18 19.60 -10.95 -20.99
C ASN A 18 19.92 -9.60 -21.67
N MET A 19 20.71 -8.73 -21.04
CA MET A 19 21.16 -7.44 -21.60
C MET A 19 22.47 -7.57 -22.40
N GLY A 20 22.55 -8.58 -23.26
CA GLY A 20 23.46 -8.51 -24.40
C GLY A 20 22.87 -7.52 -25.40
N GLU A 21 23.30 -6.25 -25.32
CA GLU A 21 22.89 -5.13 -26.20
C GLU A 21 21.57 -4.40 -25.87
N VAL A 22 21.35 -3.99 -24.62
CA VAL A 22 20.56 -2.77 -24.37
C VAL A 22 21.27 -1.95 -23.30
N SER A 23 21.44 -0.65 -23.57
CA SER A 23 22.03 0.36 -22.70
C SER A 23 21.59 0.24 -21.22
N ALA A 24 22.51 0.56 -20.30
CA ALA A 24 22.32 0.63 -18.85
C ALA A 24 21.22 1.65 -18.45
N GLN A 25 19.96 1.30 -18.67
CA GLN A 25 18.81 2.04 -18.15
C GLN A 25 18.64 1.65 -16.68
N ALA A 26 18.68 2.61 -15.76
CA ALA A 26 18.32 2.36 -14.37
C ALA A 26 16.93 1.70 -14.32
N ALA A 27 16.80 0.61 -13.56
CA ALA A 27 15.52 -0.10 -13.40
C ALA A 27 14.46 0.87 -12.88
N ASN A 28 13.37 1.07 -13.65
CA ASN A 28 12.24 1.87 -13.21
C ASN A 28 11.39 1.04 -12.25
N ILE A 29 11.60 1.22 -10.95
CA ILE A 29 10.84 0.53 -9.89
C ILE A 29 9.68 1.42 -9.47
N VAL A 30 8.49 0.83 -9.42
CA VAL A 30 7.31 1.44 -8.81
C VAL A 30 6.94 0.66 -7.56
N ILE A 31 6.78 1.35 -6.43
CA ILE A 31 6.24 0.78 -5.21
C ILE A 31 4.75 1.11 -5.14
N LEU A 32 3.90 0.08 -5.16
CA LEU A 32 2.48 0.22 -4.85
C LEU A 32 2.25 -0.09 -3.38
N VAL A 33 1.67 0.84 -2.65
CA VAL A 33 1.39 0.71 -1.21
C VAL A 33 0.05 1.33 -0.88
N SER A 34 -0.59 0.87 0.20
CA SER A 34 -1.79 1.53 0.70
C SER A 34 -1.44 2.82 1.45
N ASP A 35 -2.44 3.66 1.71
CA ASP A 35 -2.34 4.83 2.57
C ASP A 35 -2.38 4.49 4.07
N ASN A 36 -2.19 3.22 4.44
CA ASN A 36 -1.89 2.83 5.82
C ASN A 36 -0.55 3.43 6.26
N GLU A 37 -0.51 4.03 7.44
CA GLU A 37 0.59 4.88 7.87
C GLU A 37 1.88 4.11 8.09
N ALA A 38 1.80 2.89 8.60
CA ALA A 38 2.94 2.04 8.87
C ALA A 38 3.57 1.54 7.56
N ASP A 39 2.76 0.94 6.69
CA ASP A 39 3.22 0.43 5.40
C ASP A 39 3.67 1.57 4.48
N LEU A 40 2.97 2.72 4.47
CA LEU A 40 3.34 3.90 3.70
C LEU A 40 4.66 4.50 4.17
N THR A 41 4.86 4.65 5.49
CA THR A 41 6.13 5.17 6.05
C THR A 41 7.29 4.26 5.66
N LEU A 42 7.10 2.95 5.76
CA LEU A 42 8.08 1.96 5.31
C LEU A 42 8.35 2.09 3.81
N ALA A 43 7.31 2.12 2.98
CA ALA A 43 7.43 2.22 1.53
C ALA A 43 8.13 3.51 1.09
N GLU A 44 7.85 4.65 1.74
CA GLU A 44 8.53 5.91 1.48
C GLU A 44 10.01 5.84 1.79
N LYS A 45 10.40 5.26 2.93
CA LYS A 45 11.81 5.08 3.27
C LYS A 45 12.53 4.08 2.37
N VAL A 46 11.85 3.02 1.96
CA VAL A 46 12.42 2.06 0.99
C VAL A 46 12.56 2.68 -0.39
N ALA A 47 11.61 3.50 -0.82
CA ALA A 47 11.69 4.22 -2.08
C ALA A 47 12.88 5.20 -2.10
N GLU A 48 13.17 5.89 -1.00
CA GLU A 48 14.37 6.73 -0.86
C GLU A 48 15.66 5.92 -1.12
N LEU A 49 15.71 4.67 -0.67
CA LEU A 49 16.87 3.78 -0.82
C LEU A 49 16.99 3.17 -2.22
N LEU A 50 15.86 2.81 -2.82
CA LEU A 50 15.82 2.13 -4.14
C LEU A 50 15.66 3.11 -5.30
N ASN A 51 15.52 4.42 -5.03
CA ASN A 51 15.16 5.44 -6.01
C ASN A 51 13.89 5.04 -6.80
N ALA A 52 12.86 4.59 -6.08
CA ALA A 52 11.61 4.10 -6.66
C ALA A 52 10.52 5.19 -6.68
N THR A 53 9.62 5.11 -7.66
CA THR A 53 8.38 5.91 -7.69
C THR A 53 7.36 5.27 -6.75
N ILE A 54 6.63 6.06 -5.96
CA ILE A 54 5.57 5.53 -5.08
C ILE A 54 4.21 5.85 -5.70
N VAL A 55 3.35 4.83 -5.77
CA VAL A 55 1.92 4.99 -6.06
C VAL A 55 1.15 4.51 -4.84
N VAL A 56 0.26 5.36 -4.33
CA VAL A 56 -0.52 5.10 -3.12
C VAL A 56 -1.95 4.75 -3.50
N THR A 57 -2.51 3.70 -2.92
CA THR A 57 -3.95 3.38 -3.01
C THR A 57 -4.65 3.48 -1.65
N SER A 58 -5.97 3.58 -1.65
CA SER A 58 -6.76 3.52 -0.41
C SER A 58 -6.69 2.14 0.22
N TRP A 59 -6.48 2.07 1.53
CA TRP A 59 -6.39 0.81 2.26
C TRP A 59 -7.63 -0.05 2.08
N GLY A 60 -7.43 -1.28 1.61
CA GLY A 60 -8.50 -2.29 1.46
C GLY A 60 -9.53 -1.99 0.38
N VAL A 61 -9.32 -0.96 -0.45
CA VAL A 61 -10.25 -0.57 -1.52
C VAL A 61 -9.55 -0.63 -2.87
N TYR A 62 -10.20 -1.26 -3.84
CA TYR A 62 -9.72 -1.30 -5.22
C TYR A 62 -10.24 -0.09 -6.02
N ASN A 63 -9.34 0.52 -6.77
CA ASN A 63 -9.57 1.64 -7.68
C ASN A 63 -8.73 1.41 -8.94
N GLU A 64 -9.41 1.20 -10.07
CA GLU A 64 -8.79 0.90 -11.36
C GLU A 64 -7.88 2.02 -11.91
N GLU A 65 -8.06 3.28 -11.48
CA GLU A 65 -7.19 4.39 -11.87
C GLU A 65 -5.75 4.19 -11.38
N VAL A 66 -5.55 3.46 -10.27
CA VAL A 66 -4.22 3.15 -9.74
C VAL A 66 -3.47 2.21 -10.69
N THR A 67 -4.14 1.17 -11.20
CA THR A 67 -3.57 0.26 -12.22
C THR A 67 -3.20 1.04 -13.48
N ALA A 68 -4.10 1.91 -13.94
CA ALA A 68 -3.87 2.73 -15.12
C ALA A 68 -2.70 3.71 -14.97
N GLU A 69 -2.59 4.34 -13.80
CA GLU A 69 -1.47 5.20 -13.44
C GLU A 69 -0.15 4.42 -13.50
N ILE A 70 -0.06 3.27 -12.83
CA ILE A 70 1.14 2.42 -12.82
C ILE A 70 1.52 1.98 -14.24
N ALA A 71 0.57 1.54 -15.05
CA ALA A 71 0.82 1.14 -16.45
C ALA A 71 1.43 2.28 -17.28
N SER A 72 1.01 3.52 -17.04
CA SER A 72 1.52 4.70 -17.74
C SER A 72 2.95 5.11 -17.32
N LEU A 73 3.46 4.57 -16.20
CA LEU A 73 4.82 4.83 -15.73
C LEU A 73 5.88 3.98 -16.45
N GLY A 74 5.48 2.95 -17.22
CA GLY A 74 6.42 2.01 -17.84
C GLY A 74 7.37 1.35 -16.83
N PRO A 75 6.87 0.73 -15.74
CA PRO A 75 7.72 0.10 -14.73
C PRO A 75 8.40 -1.16 -15.28
N SER A 76 9.66 -1.33 -14.91
CA SER A 76 10.38 -2.59 -15.09
C SER A 76 10.00 -3.64 -14.02
N LEU A 77 9.57 -3.15 -12.86
CA LEU A 77 9.12 -3.93 -11.72
C LEU A 77 8.13 -3.09 -10.90
N VAL A 78 7.03 -3.71 -10.49
CA VAL A 78 6.14 -3.19 -9.44
C VAL A 78 6.37 -3.99 -8.17
N LEU A 79 6.78 -3.31 -7.11
CA LEU A 79 6.87 -3.86 -5.77
C LEU A 79 5.63 -3.48 -4.97
N ILE A 80 4.77 -4.44 -4.66
CA ILE A 80 3.62 -4.22 -3.78
C ILE A 80 4.07 -4.41 -2.33
N ILE A 81 3.97 -3.36 -1.52
CA ILE A 81 4.22 -3.42 -0.07
C ILE A 81 2.87 -3.47 0.65
N GLY A 82 2.60 -4.59 1.31
CA GLY A 82 1.35 -4.84 2.03
C GLY A 82 0.65 -6.12 1.57
N GLY A 83 -0.02 -6.77 2.52
CA GLY A 83 -0.85 -7.95 2.25
C GLY A 83 -2.14 -7.62 1.48
N PRO A 84 -2.90 -8.64 1.04
CA PRO A 84 -4.15 -8.47 0.27
C PRO A 84 -5.21 -7.61 0.96
N ARG A 85 -5.21 -7.56 2.30
CA ARG A 85 -6.13 -6.71 3.08
C ARG A 85 -5.80 -5.22 3.01
N ALA A 86 -4.54 -4.88 2.77
CA ALA A 86 -4.09 -3.50 2.67
C ALA A 86 -4.05 -3.03 1.21
N VAL A 87 -3.47 -3.84 0.33
CA VAL A 87 -3.45 -3.63 -1.11
C VAL A 87 -4.13 -4.82 -1.79
N VAL A 88 -5.36 -4.61 -2.26
CA VAL A 88 -6.24 -5.65 -2.80
C VAL A 88 -5.54 -6.48 -3.88
N SER A 89 -5.77 -7.81 -3.89
CA SER A 89 -5.13 -8.74 -4.84
C SER A 89 -5.42 -8.43 -6.30
N LEU A 90 -6.55 -7.79 -6.61
CA LEU A 90 -6.90 -7.38 -7.98
C LEU A 90 -5.82 -6.50 -8.63
N TYR A 91 -5.09 -5.67 -7.88
CA TYR A 91 -3.98 -4.90 -8.44
C TYR A 91 -2.87 -5.78 -9.00
N GLU A 92 -2.53 -6.85 -8.29
CA GLU A 92 -1.50 -7.79 -8.72
C GLU A 92 -1.96 -8.59 -9.94
N GLU A 93 -3.23 -9.01 -9.96
CA GLU A 93 -3.86 -9.67 -11.09
C GLU A 93 -3.84 -8.77 -12.34
N ASP A 94 -4.35 -7.54 -12.24
CA ASP A 94 -4.41 -6.61 -13.36
C ASP A 94 -3.02 -6.30 -13.94
N LEU A 95 -2.05 -5.98 -13.08
CA LEU A 95 -0.71 -5.61 -13.52
C LEU A 95 -0.01 -6.81 -14.20
N THR A 96 -0.23 -8.02 -13.69
CA THR A 96 0.27 -9.25 -14.32
C THR A 96 -0.42 -9.52 -15.66
N ASP A 97 -1.73 -9.30 -15.75
CA ASP A 97 -2.52 -9.38 -17.00
C ASP A 97 -2.06 -8.32 -18.03
N LEU A 98 -1.53 -7.18 -17.59
CA LEU A 98 -0.90 -6.19 -18.46
C LEU A 98 0.55 -6.55 -18.84
N GLY A 99 1.06 -7.70 -18.39
CA GLY A 99 2.42 -8.16 -18.66
C GLY A 99 3.50 -7.39 -17.89
N ILE A 100 3.14 -6.72 -16.79
CA ILE A 100 4.07 -6.02 -15.90
C ILE A 100 4.59 -7.02 -14.87
N ASN A 101 5.89 -6.96 -14.58
CA ASN A 101 6.49 -7.79 -13.52
C ASN A 101 6.07 -7.25 -12.16
N VAL A 102 5.44 -8.10 -11.34
CA VAL A 102 4.97 -7.74 -10.00
C VAL A 102 5.64 -8.63 -8.95
N THR A 103 5.99 -8.05 -7.80
CA THR A 103 6.40 -8.78 -6.62
C THR A 103 5.68 -8.20 -5.42
N ARG A 104 5.02 -9.03 -4.61
CA ARG A 104 4.38 -8.61 -3.37
C ARG A 104 5.21 -9.00 -2.15
N ILE A 105 5.37 -8.06 -1.22
CA ILE A 105 5.92 -8.28 0.12
C ILE A 105 4.88 -7.82 1.14
N GLY A 106 4.24 -8.76 1.83
CA GLY A 106 3.22 -8.47 2.83
C GLY A 106 3.12 -9.58 3.87
N GLY A 107 3.08 -9.20 5.15
CA GLY A 107 2.88 -10.11 6.28
C GLY A 107 1.42 -10.24 6.68
N GLU A 108 1.17 -10.94 7.79
CA GLU A 108 -0.17 -11.04 8.40
C GLU A 108 -0.68 -9.69 8.89
N ASP A 109 0.24 -8.83 9.34
CA ASP A 109 -0.01 -7.46 9.76
C ASP A 109 1.13 -6.53 9.33
N ARG A 110 1.04 -5.26 9.75
CA ARG A 110 2.03 -4.21 9.48
C ARG A 110 3.42 -4.52 10.03
N VAL A 111 3.52 -5.27 11.14
CA VAL A 111 4.79 -5.68 11.73
C VAL A 111 5.43 -6.76 10.87
N GLY A 112 4.65 -7.77 10.49
CA GLY A 112 5.09 -8.82 9.56
C GLY A 112 5.51 -8.26 8.20
N THR A 113 4.78 -7.29 7.64
CA THR A 113 5.18 -6.61 6.39
C THR A 113 6.52 -5.89 6.57
N CYS A 114 6.69 -5.12 7.63
CA CYS A 114 7.95 -4.44 7.93
C CYS A 114 9.12 -5.43 8.05
N ARG A 115 8.95 -6.50 8.82
CA ARG A 115 9.96 -7.54 8.98
C ARG A 115 10.36 -8.16 7.64
N LEU A 116 9.40 -8.56 6.81
CA LEU A 116 9.69 -9.17 5.49
C LEU A 116 10.43 -8.21 4.55
N VAL A 117 10.09 -6.92 4.57
CA VAL A 117 10.80 -5.90 3.78
C VAL A 117 12.24 -5.72 4.30
N LEU A 118 12.43 -5.68 5.62
CA LEU A 118 13.77 -5.58 6.22
C LEU A 118 14.63 -6.82 5.94
N GLU A 119 14.03 -8.03 5.98
CA GLU A 119 14.70 -9.28 5.61
C GLU A 119 15.14 -9.27 4.14
N MET A 120 14.28 -8.79 3.23
CA MET A 120 14.61 -8.63 1.82
C MET A 120 15.77 -7.65 1.63
N LEU A 121 15.73 -6.48 2.28
CA LEU A 121 16.84 -5.51 2.25
C LEU A 121 18.13 -6.09 2.83
N ALA A 122 18.06 -6.80 3.95
CA ALA A 122 19.24 -7.39 4.59
C ALA A 122 19.88 -8.49 3.73
N LYS A 123 19.08 -9.22 2.96
CA LYS A 123 19.53 -10.29 2.07
C LYS A 123 20.07 -9.76 0.74
N ASP A 124 19.29 -8.91 0.08
CA ASP A 124 19.54 -8.52 -1.31
C ASP A 124 20.33 -7.19 -1.41
N TYR A 125 20.26 -6.35 -0.37
CA TYR A 125 20.92 -5.03 -0.32
C TYR A 125 21.59 -4.72 1.03
N PRO A 126 22.44 -5.61 1.57
CA PRO A 126 22.99 -5.48 2.92
C PRO A 126 23.77 -4.17 3.17
N GLU A 127 24.39 -3.60 2.13
CA GLU A 127 25.12 -2.33 2.24
C GLU A 127 24.21 -1.11 2.47
N LEU A 128 22.92 -1.17 2.10
CA LEU A 128 21.98 -0.08 2.35
C LEU A 128 21.70 0.07 3.84
N LEU A 129 21.48 -1.05 4.55
CA LEU A 129 21.18 -1.04 5.98
C LEU A 129 22.34 -0.50 6.83
N LYS A 130 23.59 -0.78 6.44
CA LYS A 130 24.79 -0.27 7.15
C LYS A 130 24.92 1.25 7.15
N ASN A 131 24.24 1.92 6.22
CA ASN A 131 24.32 3.38 6.04
C ASN A 131 23.11 4.13 6.62
N VAL A 132 22.09 3.42 7.09
CA VAL A 132 20.87 3.99 7.68
C VAL A 132 20.68 3.58 9.13
N GLY A 133 19.97 4.41 9.89
CA GLY A 133 19.51 4.05 11.23
C GLY A 133 18.25 3.19 11.19
N GLY A 134 18.07 2.34 12.20
CA GLY A 134 16.81 1.66 12.48
C GLY A 134 16.04 2.39 13.58
N ALA A 135 14.74 2.63 13.38
CA ALA A 135 13.86 3.21 14.38
C ALA A 135 12.84 2.19 14.85
N ILE A 136 13.01 1.70 16.08
CA ILE A 136 12.06 0.80 16.70
C ILE A 136 10.84 1.62 17.14
N ALA A 137 9.67 1.29 16.63
CA ALA A 137 8.42 1.99 16.95
C ALA A 137 7.23 1.03 16.99
N TYR A 138 6.23 1.36 17.81
CA TYR A 138 5.01 0.57 17.89
C TYR A 138 4.22 0.79 16.61
N GLY A 139 3.79 -0.29 15.94
CA GLY A 139 3.20 -0.20 14.60
C GLY A 139 1.93 0.64 14.48
N TRP A 140 1.26 0.96 15.60
CA TRP A 140 0.05 1.78 15.65
C TRP A 140 0.29 3.16 16.26
N ASP A 141 1.54 3.48 16.61
CA ASP A 141 1.93 4.79 17.11
C ASP A 141 2.23 5.75 15.96
N ILE A 142 1.17 6.38 15.44
CA ILE A 142 1.25 7.35 14.33
C ILE A 142 2.26 8.47 14.62
N ALA A 143 2.31 8.97 15.85
CA ALA A 143 3.25 10.00 16.26
C ALA A 143 4.72 9.56 16.07
N ALA A 144 5.07 8.33 16.45
CA ALA A 144 6.40 7.79 16.18
C ALA A 144 6.65 7.61 14.68
N LEU A 145 5.67 7.08 13.93
CA LEU A 145 5.78 6.91 12.48
C LEU A 145 5.99 8.24 11.73
N MET A 146 5.30 9.30 12.13
CA MET A 146 5.48 10.66 11.58
C MET A 146 6.91 11.16 11.79
N GLN A 147 7.48 10.95 12.99
CA GLN A 147 8.86 11.34 13.29
C GLN A 147 9.87 10.54 12.46
N ILE A 148 9.63 9.24 12.25
CA ILE A 148 10.45 8.40 11.39
C ILE A 148 10.39 8.90 9.95
N LYS A 149 9.18 9.14 9.44
CA LYS A 149 8.93 9.65 8.09
C LYS A 149 9.65 10.96 7.82
N ALA A 150 9.63 11.90 8.77
CA ALA A 150 10.26 13.21 8.64
C ALA A 150 11.81 13.18 8.60
N ARG A 151 12.45 12.10 9.05
CA ARG A 151 13.92 12.02 9.19
C ARG A 151 14.59 11.27 8.06
N LYS A 152 15.59 11.86 7.43
CA LYS A 152 16.38 11.18 6.38
C LYS A 152 17.25 10.08 6.96
N GLY A 153 17.43 8.99 6.19
CA GLY A 153 18.35 7.91 6.53
C GLY A 153 17.93 7.09 7.74
N LEU A 154 16.62 6.97 7.98
CA LEU A 154 16.02 6.22 9.08
C LEU A 154 14.95 5.28 8.53
N LEU A 155 15.06 3.98 8.78
CA LEU A 155 14.05 2.99 8.42
C LEU A 155 13.24 2.59 9.66
N PRO A 156 11.91 2.43 9.54
CA PRO A 156 11.11 1.88 10.62
C PRO A 156 11.46 0.41 10.86
N VAL A 157 11.42 0.03 12.14
CA VAL A 157 11.48 -1.34 12.63
C VAL A 157 10.28 -1.51 13.55
N LEU A 158 9.20 -2.07 13.01
CA LEU A 158 7.92 -2.06 13.72
C LEU A 158 7.82 -3.21 14.72
N VAL A 159 7.16 -2.95 15.85
CA VAL A 159 6.83 -3.93 16.89
C VAL A 159 5.35 -3.89 17.23
N SER A 160 4.85 -4.98 17.82
CA SER A 160 3.46 -5.08 18.31
C SER A 160 3.43 -5.42 19.80
N GLU A 161 2.23 -5.64 20.34
CA GLU A 161 2.12 -6.11 21.72
C GLU A 161 2.71 -7.52 21.93
N ASN A 162 2.70 -8.34 20.88
CA ASN A 162 3.03 -9.77 20.94
C ASN A 162 4.29 -10.14 20.14
N GLU A 163 4.82 -9.24 19.33
CA GLU A 163 5.99 -9.46 18.47
C GLU A 163 7.06 -8.41 18.77
N THR A 164 8.26 -8.88 19.11
CA THR A 164 9.47 -8.09 19.32
C THR A 164 10.37 -8.13 18.09
N VAL A 165 11.46 -7.35 18.11
CA VAL A 165 12.38 -7.22 16.98
C VAL A 165 13.39 -8.37 16.93
N ASP A 166 13.73 -8.82 15.71
CA ASP A 166 14.88 -9.70 15.47
C ASP A 166 16.22 -8.94 15.65
N GLU A 167 16.98 -9.33 16.67
CA GLU A 167 18.31 -8.76 16.95
C GLU A 167 19.30 -8.88 15.78
N GLN A 168 19.20 -9.94 14.96
CA GLN A 168 20.08 -10.13 13.81
C GLN A 168 19.86 -9.07 12.73
N ILE A 169 18.61 -8.63 12.57
CA ILE A 169 18.24 -7.53 11.67
C ILE A 169 18.72 -6.21 12.26
N LEU A 170 18.56 -6.00 13.58
CA LEU A 170 19.02 -4.77 14.25
C LEU A 170 20.53 -4.53 14.07
N GLN A 171 21.34 -5.59 14.16
CA GLN A 171 22.79 -5.51 13.97
C GLN A 171 23.22 -5.10 12.55
N LYS A 172 22.31 -5.08 11.56
CA LYS A 172 22.61 -4.61 10.20
C LYS A 172 22.56 -3.09 10.07
N PHE A 173 21.92 -2.39 10.99
CA PHE A 173 21.77 -0.94 10.95
C PHE A 173 23.02 -0.21 11.45
N LYS A 174 23.23 1.02 10.98
CA LYS A 174 24.29 1.91 11.46
C LYS A 174 24.17 2.20 12.97
N ASN A 175 22.94 2.46 13.40
CA ASN A 175 22.54 2.70 14.77
C ASN A 175 21.05 2.36 14.92
N VAL A 176 20.61 2.16 16.15
CA VAL A 176 19.22 1.86 16.45
C VAL A 176 18.70 2.83 17.50
N THR A 177 17.49 3.35 17.29
CA THR A 177 16.79 4.24 18.23
C THR A 177 15.42 3.66 18.54
N ILE A 178 15.06 3.59 19.81
CA ILE A 178 13.69 3.32 20.26
C ILE A 178 12.96 4.65 20.29
N MET A 179 11.89 4.75 19.51
CA MET A 179 10.99 5.90 19.51
C MET A 179 9.73 5.53 20.28
N GLU A 180 9.54 6.17 21.43
CA GLU A 180 8.38 5.95 22.29
C GLU A 180 7.57 7.23 22.49
N THR A 181 6.26 7.06 22.67
CA THR A 181 5.33 8.13 23.05
C THR A 181 4.53 7.68 24.27
N PRO A 182 3.80 8.58 24.95
CA PRO A 182 2.84 8.19 25.99
C PRO A 182 1.90 7.05 25.58
N TYR A 183 1.54 6.96 24.29
CA TYR A 183 0.66 5.93 23.75
C TYR A 183 1.32 4.54 23.68
N SER A 184 2.63 4.47 23.43
CA SER A 184 3.36 3.21 23.22
C SER A 184 4.19 2.74 24.42
N LEU A 185 4.21 3.48 25.54
CA LEU A 185 5.02 3.20 26.74
C LEU A 185 4.99 1.73 27.16
N ARG A 186 3.81 1.14 27.35
CA ARG A 186 3.64 -0.24 27.82
C ARG A 186 4.27 -1.27 26.89
N VAL A 187 4.21 -1.04 25.58
CA VAL A 187 4.82 -1.93 24.57
C VAL A 187 6.33 -1.72 24.58
N MET A 188 6.78 -0.47 24.63
CA MET A 188 8.20 -0.11 24.59
C MET A 188 8.98 -0.53 25.84
N GLU A 189 8.34 -0.59 27.01
CA GLU A 189 8.93 -1.17 28.22
C GLU A 189 9.35 -2.64 28.01
N ARG A 190 8.50 -3.44 27.35
CA ARG A 190 8.83 -4.84 27.04
C ARG A 190 9.93 -4.95 26.00
N VAL A 191 9.89 -4.10 24.99
CA VAL A 191 10.92 -4.04 23.94
C VAL A 191 12.28 -3.73 24.56
N ARG A 192 12.38 -2.70 25.41
CA ARG A 192 13.61 -2.35 26.17
C ARG A 192 14.14 -3.52 26.98
N ALA A 193 13.26 -4.19 27.72
CA ALA A 193 13.65 -5.35 28.53
C ALA A 193 14.25 -6.49 27.68
N HIS A 194 13.90 -6.58 26.40
CA HIS A 194 14.41 -7.60 25.48
C HIS A 194 15.70 -7.18 24.77
N ILE A 195 15.80 -5.93 24.30
CA ILE A 195 16.93 -5.47 23.46
C ILE A 195 18.11 -4.88 24.23
N GLY A 196 17.96 -4.60 25.54
CA GLY A 196 19.04 -4.06 26.37
C GLY A 196 19.57 -2.70 25.88
N GLU A 197 20.88 -2.47 26.02
CA GLU A 197 21.54 -1.18 25.68
C GLU A 197 21.87 -1.01 24.18
N ILE A 198 21.36 -1.87 23.30
CA ILE A 198 21.66 -1.83 21.85
C ILE A 198 21.16 -0.53 21.19
N ALA A 199 20.10 0.07 21.74
CA ALA A 199 19.41 1.19 21.12
C ALA A 199 19.39 2.44 22.01
N LYS A 200 19.50 3.61 21.38
CA LYS A 200 19.27 4.90 22.05
C LYS A 200 17.78 5.10 22.28
N GLU A 201 17.41 5.70 23.40
CA GLU A 201 16.00 6.02 23.69
C GLU A 201 15.67 7.45 23.28
N GLU A 202 14.53 7.61 22.62
CA GLU A 202 13.98 8.91 22.28
C GLU A 202 12.49 8.97 22.66
N ARG A 203 12.17 9.88 23.59
CA ARG A 203 10.80 10.14 24.05
C ARG A 203 10.18 11.27 23.24
N LEU A 204 9.03 10.98 22.65
CA LEU A 204 8.24 11.88 21.84
C LEU A 204 6.97 12.28 22.59
N ASN A 205 6.57 13.54 22.46
CA ASN A 205 5.34 14.04 23.05
C ASN A 205 4.20 14.02 22.02
N ILE A 206 2.96 13.85 22.48
CA ILE A 206 1.77 14.07 21.65
C ILE A 206 1.44 15.56 21.68
N THR A 207 1.87 16.29 20.65
CA THR A 207 1.56 17.71 20.50
C THR A 207 0.15 17.91 19.93
N ALA A 208 -0.32 19.17 19.91
CA ALA A 208 -1.57 19.52 19.25
C ALA A 208 -1.55 19.10 17.76
N GLU A 209 -0.47 19.39 17.04
CA GLU A 209 -0.34 19.05 15.62
C GLU A 209 -0.44 17.54 15.38
N VAL A 210 0.21 16.74 16.23
CA VAL A 210 0.17 15.27 16.16
C VAL A 210 -1.23 14.72 16.47
N ALA A 211 -1.90 15.27 17.49
CA ALA A 211 -3.25 14.87 17.82
C ALA A 211 -4.24 15.22 16.71
N TRP A 212 -4.08 16.40 16.08
CA TRP A 212 -4.90 16.82 14.95
C TRP A 212 -4.69 15.93 13.73
N GLU A 213 -3.46 15.59 13.38
CA GLU A 213 -3.18 14.68 12.26
C GLU A 213 -3.81 13.30 12.48
N ALA A 214 -3.78 12.77 13.72
CA ALA A 214 -4.47 11.52 14.05
C ALA A 214 -6.00 11.63 13.90
N ILE A 215 -6.58 12.79 14.25
CA ILE A 215 -8.01 13.08 14.04
C ILE A 215 -8.30 13.09 12.53
N GLU A 216 -7.56 13.84 11.72
CA GLU A 216 -7.78 13.92 10.27
C GLU A 216 -7.70 12.54 9.60
N ILE A 217 -6.74 11.71 10.01
CA ILE A 217 -6.64 10.32 9.56
C ILE A 217 -7.93 9.54 9.92
N ALA A 218 -8.38 9.64 11.17
CA ALA A 218 -9.59 8.97 11.62
C ALA A 218 -10.85 9.48 10.91
N GLU A 219 -10.96 10.78 10.63
CA GLU A 219 -12.02 11.38 9.83
C GLU A 219 -12.06 10.79 8.43
N ASN A 220 -10.92 10.79 7.73
CA ASN A 220 -10.81 10.26 6.37
C ASN A 220 -11.21 8.77 6.31
N ARG A 221 -10.80 7.97 7.29
CA ARG A 221 -11.19 6.55 7.38
C ARG A 221 -12.67 6.37 7.68
N THR A 222 -13.22 7.19 8.57
CA THR A 222 -14.65 7.14 8.93
C THR A 222 -15.53 7.55 7.75
N ALA A 223 -15.14 8.58 6.99
CA ALA A 223 -15.84 9.01 5.78
C ALA A 223 -15.83 7.91 4.69
N LEU A 224 -14.68 7.27 4.46
CA LEU A 224 -14.59 6.15 3.53
C LEU A 224 -15.44 4.96 3.99
N ALA A 225 -15.43 4.64 5.28
CA ALA A 225 -16.26 3.58 5.85
C ALA A 225 -17.76 3.86 5.64
N GLU A 226 -18.18 5.11 5.79
CA GLU A 226 -19.56 5.55 5.53
C GLU A 226 -19.93 5.43 4.05
N GLU A 227 -19.06 5.89 3.14
CA GLU A 227 -19.25 5.78 1.69
C GLU A 227 -19.46 4.33 1.25
N LEU A 228 -18.61 3.41 1.73
CA LEU A 228 -18.68 1.98 1.38
C LEU A 228 -19.97 1.29 1.87
N LEU A 229 -20.62 1.82 2.90
CA LEU A 229 -21.86 1.26 3.44
C LEU A 229 -23.15 1.87 2.85
N GLN A 230 -23.07 2.92 2.02
CA GLN A 230 -24.26 3.60 1.49
C GLN A 230 -25.23 2.65 0.76
N ASN A 231 -24.69 1.64 0.07
CA ASN A 231 -25.46 0.69 -0.74
C ASN A 231 -25.35 -0.76 -0.24
N VAL A 232 -24.77 -0.98 0.95
CA VAL A 232 -24.45 -2.31 1.49
C VAL A 232 -24.88 -2.40 2.94
N THR A 233 -25.79 -3.32 3.25
CA THR A 233 -26.29 -3.51 4.62
C THR A 233 -25.54 -4.63 5.32
N ILE A 234 -24.58 -4.27 6.18
CA ILE A 234 -23.87 -5.21 7.05
C ILE A 234 -24.10 -4.78 8.52
N PRO A 235 -25.02 -5.44 9.27
CA PRO A 235 -25.41 -4.96 10.60
C PRO A 235 -24.26 -4.74 11.58
N ALA A 236 -23.27 -5.63 11.58
CA ALA A 236 -22.09 -5.49 12.41
C ALA A 236 -21.20 -4.30 11.99
N ALA A 237 -21.13 -3.99 10.69
CA ALA A 237 -20.36 -2.85 10.18
C ALA A 237 -21.05 -1.53 10.52
N SER A 238 -22.38 -1.45 10.41
CA SER A 238 -23.13 -0.24 10.80
C SER A 238 -22.92 0.13 12.27
N LYS A 239 -22.89 -0.85 13.19
CA LYS A 239 -22.60 -0.62 14.61
C LYS A 239 -21.17 -0.13 14.87
N LEU A 240 -20.20 -0.66 14.11
CA LEU A 240 -18.81 -0.22 14.20
C LEU A 240 -18.65 1.21 13.66
N LEU A 241 -19.35 1.57 12.58
CA LEU A 241 -19.34 2.93 12.04
C LEU A 241 -19.91 3.95 13.05
N GLU A 242 -21.04 3.64 13.70
CA GLU A 242 -21.60 4.48 14.76
C GLU A 242 -20.59 4.67 15.91
N THR A 243 -19.89 3.60 16.29
CA THR A 243 -18.85 3.65 17.32
C THR A 243 -17.67 4.54 16.89
N ALA A 244 -17.22 4.41 15.63
CA ALA A 244 -16.16 5.24 15.07
C ALA A 244 -16.54 6.73 15.08
N GLN A 245 -17.74 7.08 14.59
CA GLN A 245 -18.25 8.45 14.55
C GLN A 245 -18.35 9.06 15.96
N LYS A 246 -18.80 8.27 16.95
CA LYS A 246 -18.86 8.71 18.34
C LYS A 246 -17.47 9.01 18.92
N LEU A 247 -16.53 8.07 18.78
CA LEU A 247 -15.16 8.24 19.28
C LEU A 247 -14.44 9.42 18.59
N LEU A 248 -14.70 9.62 17.30
CA LEU A 248 -14.16 10.76 16.54
C LEU A 248 -14.69 12.09 17.08
N THR A 249 -15.98 12.16 17.42
CA THR A 249 -16.57 13.34 18.06
C THR A 249 -15.93 13.59 19.43
N GLU A 250 -15.77 12.55 20.24
CA GLU A 250 -15.09 12.65 21.55
C GLU A 250 -13.62 13.08 21.40
N ALA A 251 -12.91 12.63 20.35
CA ALA A 251 -11.54 13.01 20.06
C ALA A 251 -11.42 14.52 19.78
N LYS A 252 -12.34 15.07 18.96
CA LYS A 252 -12.41 16.51 18.67
C LYS A 252 -12.71 17.34 19.91
N ASN A 253 -13.65 16.91 20.74
CA ASN A 253 -13.94 17.62 22.00
C ASN A 253 -12.73 17.61 22.94
N ALA A 254 -12.05 16.46 23.09
CA ALA A 254 -10.84 16.37 23.90
C ALA A 254 -9.70 17.26 23.36
N TYR A 255 -9.63 17.43 22.04
CA TYR A 255 -8.68 18.34 21.40
C TYR A 255 -8.98 19.81 21.73
N GLU A 256 -10.25 20.21 21.64
CA GLU A 256 -10.71 21.56 22.02
C GLU A 256 -10.47 21.87 23.50
N ASP A 257 -10.59 20.86 24.37
CA ASP A 257 -10.27 20.95 25.80
C ASP A 257 -8.75 21.02 26.09
N GLY A 258 -7.89 20.94 25.07
CA GLY A 258 -6.44 20.93 25.21
C GLY A 258 -5.85 19.59 25.69
N ASN A 259 -6.66 18.53 25.72
CA ASN A 259 -6.23 17.20 26.15
C ASN A 259 -5.78 16.35 24.94
N TYR A 260 -4.60 16.68 24.40
CA TYR A 260 -4.10 16.11 23.15
C TYR A 260 -3.78 14.62 23.23
N GLU A 261 -3.29 14.11 24.36
CA GLU A 261 -3.05 12.66 24.54
C GLU A 261 -4.37 11.87 24.50
N LYS A 262 -5.41 12.39 25.15
CA LYS A 262 -6.75 11.77 25.10
C LYS A 262 -7.34 11.87 23.70
N ALA A 263 -7.24 13.02 23.05
CA ALA A 263 -7.71 13.23 21.69
C ALA A 263 -7.05 12.24 20.72
N TYR A 264 -5.73 12.10 20.81
CA TYR A 264 -4.96 11.14 20.02
C TYR A 264 -5.42 9.70 20.27
N GLY A 265 -5.51 9.26 21.52
CA GLY A 265 -5.97 7.90 21.85
C GLY A 265 -7.38 7.59 21.33
N LEU A 266 -8.31 8.54 21.43
CA LEU A 266 -9.67 8.42 20.90
C LEU A 266 -9.70 8.38 19.37
N ALA A 267 -8.87 9.19 18.69
CA ALA A 267 -8.74 9.17 17.24
C ALA A 267 -8.20 7.83 16.72
N ILE A 268 -7.17 7.27 17.37
CA ILE A 268 -6.66 5.93 17.02
C ILE A 268 -7.74 4.86 17.18
N ALA A 269 -8.55 4.93 18.24
CA ALA A 269 -9.65 4.01 18.45
C ALA A 269 -10.76 4.16 17.40
N ALA A 270 -11.15 5.40 17.07
CA ALA A 270 -12.15 5.71 16.05
C ALA A 270 -11.73 5.13 14.68
N LYS A 271 -10.48 5.39 14.30
CA LYS A 271 -9.84 4.84 13.10
C LYS A 271 -9.90 3.31 13.07
N ALA A 272 -9.54 2.63 14.16
CA ALA A 272 -9.54 1.16 14.19
C ALA A 272 -10.94 0.57 13.93
N HIS A 273 -11.99 1.21 14.46
CA HIS A 273 -13.37 0.83 14.16
C HIS A 273 -13.74 1.09 12.68
N ALA A 274 -13.35 2.23 12.12
CA ALA A 274 -13.58 2.55 10.72
C ALA A 274 -12.84 1.58 9.76
N GLU A 275 -11.59 1.23 10.05
CA GLU A 275 -10.82 0.23 9.28
C GLU A 275 -11.47 -1.17 9.34
N ALA A 276 -12.08 -1.54 10.48
CA ALA A 276 -12.85 -2.78 10.57
C ALA A 276 -14.08 -2.76 9.65
N VAL A 277 -14.76 -1.63 9.53
CA VAL A 277 -15.88 -1.43 8.59
C VAL A 277 -15.43 -1.55 7.14
N ILE A 278 -14.38 -0.81 6.76
CA ILE A 278 -13.80 -0.83 5.40
C ILE A 278 -13.45 -2.27 5.00
N ARG A 279 -12.82 -3.02 5.92
CA ARG A 279 -12.50 -4.43 5.68
C ARG A 279 -13.73 -5.28 5.40
N MET A 280 -14.77 -5.16 6.23
CA MET A 280 -16.00 -5.95 6.06
C MET A 280 -16.67 -5.64 4.73
N ALA A 281 -16.74 -4.37 4.34
CA ALA A 281 -17.29 -3.95 3.06
C ALA A 281 -16.44 -4.45 1.87
N GLY A 282 -15.11 -4.36 1.98
CA GLY A 282 -14.18 -4.86 0.96
C GLY A 282 -14.27 -6.38 0.78
N GLU A 283 -14.32 -7.16 1.87
CA GLU A 283 -14.49 -8.62 1.83
C GLU A 283 -15.83 -9.01 1.16
N ASP A 284 -16.92 -8.29 1.43
CA ASP A 284 -18.23 -8.51 0.79
C ASP A 284 -18.23 -8.17 -0.70
N ALA A 285 -17.64 -7.04 -1.07
CA ALA A 285 -17.50 -6.63 -2.47
C ALA A 285 -16.64 -7.63 -3.26
N GLU A 286 -15.51 -8.05 -2.71
CA GLU A 286 -14.63 -9.04 -3.33
C GLU A 286 -15.35 -10.38 -3.51
N MET A 287 -16.10 -10.83 -2.51
CA MET A 287 -16.89 -12.06 -2.60
C MET A 287 -17.95 -11.98 -3.71
N SER A 288 -18.62 -10.84 -3.84
CA SER A 288 -19.62 -10.58 -4.87
C SER A 288 -19.01 -10.62 -6.27
N ILE A 289 -17.86 -9.96 -6.46
CA ILE A 289 -17.10 -10.01 -7.72
C ILE A 289 -16.67 -11.46 -8.01
N ARG A 290 -16.09 -12.17 -7.04
CA ARG A 290 -15.62 -13.56 -7.22
C ARG A 290 -16.73 -14.50 -7.71
N LYS A 291 -17.97 -14.31 -7.25
CA LYS A 291 -19.14 -15.15 -7.59
C LYS A 291 -19.81 -14.79 -8.91
N SER A 292 -19.64 -13.56 -9.42
CA SER A 292 -20.33 -13.08 -10.62
C SER A 292 -19.37 -12.86 -11.78
N LEU A 293 -19.51 -13.67 -12.84
CA LEU A 293 -18.75 -13.48 -14.07
C LEU A 293 -19.05 -12.10 -14.70
N SER A 294 -20.30 -11.63 -14.67
CA SER A 294 -20.65 -10.31 -15.22
C SER A 294 -19.89 -9.20 -14.49
N LEU A 295 -19.88 -9.21 -13.16
CA LEU A 295 -19.18 -8.18 -12.38
C LEU A 295 -17.66 -8.19 -12.63
N LYS A 296 -17.06 -9.39 -12.78
CA LYS A 296 -15.65 -9.51 -13.18
C LYS A 296 -15.37 -8.86 -14.53
N LEU A 297 -16.20 -9.16 -15.53
CA LEU A 297 -16.02 -8.62 -16.87
C LEU A 297 -16.28 -7.10 -16.90
N GLU A 298 -17.29 -6.61 -16.17
CA GLU A 298 -17.56 -5.17 -16.02
C GLU A 298 -16.39 -4.43 -15.37
N LEU A 299 -15.79 -4.99 -14.32
CA LEU A 299 -14.62 -4.43 -13.67
C LEU A 299 -13.41 -4.43 -14.61
N LYS A 300 -13.18 -5.53 -15.33
CA LYS A 300 -12.08 -5.66 -16.31
C LYS A 300 -12.24 -4.65 -17.47
N VAL A 301 -13.45 -4.43 -17.97
CA VAL A 301 -13.74 -3.36 -18.94
C VAL A 301 -13.35 -1.99 -18.40
N ARG A 302 -13.76 -1.64 -17.18
CA ARG A 302 -13.42 -0.34 -16.57
C ARG A 302 -11.92 -0.17 -16.43
N MET A 303 -11.22 -1.19 -15.93
CA MET A 303 -9.77 -1.16 -15.79
C MET A 303 -9.05 -0.95 -17.12
N ILE A 304 -9.35 -1.76 -18.13
CA ILE A 304 -8.69 -1.67 -19.44
C ILE A 304 -9.01 -0.31 -20.10
N GLU A 305 -10.23 0.21 -19.94
CA GLU A 305 -10.59 1.55 -20.41
C GLU A 305 -9.75 2.64 -19.74
N ARG A 306 -9.54 2.60 -18.42
CA ARG A 306 -8.67 3.57 -17.74
C ARG A 306 -7.24 3.50 -18.24
N VAL A 307 -6.69 2.29 -18.41
CA VAL A 307 -5.36 2.09 -19.00
C VAL A 307 -5.30 2.69 -20.41
N ALA A 308 -6.28 2.39 -21.27
CA ALA A 308 -6.34 2.91 -22.63
C ALA A 308 -6.37 4.44 -22.67
N LEU A 309 -7.20 5.08 -21.83
CA LEU A 309 -7.29 6.54 -21.74
C LEU A 309 -5.98 7.17 -21.24
N ARG A 310 -5.27 6.54 -20.30
CA ARG A 310 -3.94 6.99 -19.87
C ARG A 310 -2.89 6.84 -20.97
N LEU A 311 -2.91 5.73 -21.70
CA LEU A 311 -2.05 5.55 -22.89
C LEU A 311 -2.33 6.61 -23.94
N GLN A 312 -3.60 6.95 -24.18
CA GLN A 312 -4.00 8.02 -25.08
C GLN A 312 -3.43 9.38 -24.66
N ALA A 313 -3.54 9.70 -23.37
CA ALA A 313 -3.04 10.96 -22.81
C ALA A 313 -1.52 11.12 -22.97
N ILE A 314 -0.79 10.01 -23.12
CA ILE A 314 0.66 10.02 -23.33
C ILE A 314 1.07 9.76 -24.80
N GLY A 315 0.11 9.80 -25.73
CA GLY A 315 0.36 9.83 -27.18
C GLY A 315 0.14 8.52 -27.94
N TYR A 316 -0.34 7.46 -27.29
CA TYR A 316 -0.67 6.21 -27.98
C TYR A 316 -2.02 6.31 -28.71
N ASN A 317 -2.10 5.74 -29.92
CA ASN A 317 -3.38 5.52 -30.57
C ASN A 317 -4.07 4.30 -29.94
N VAL A 318 -5.25 4.51 -29.37
CA VAL A 318 -6.09 3.49 -28.71
C VAL A 318 -7.54 3.47 -29.24
N SER A 319 -7.80 4.07 -30.40
CA SER A 319 -9.18 4.24 -30.90
C SER A 319 -9.89 2.91 -31.15
N GLN A 320 -9.16 1.89 -31.62
CA GLN A 320 -9.73 0.56 -31.86
C GLN A 320 -10.07 -0.15 -30.55
N GLU A 321 -9.19 -0.07 -29.56
CA GLU A 321 -9.35 -0.64 -28.22
C GLU A 321 -10.56 -0.03 -27.52
N LEU A 322 -10.71 1.30 -27.57
CA LEU A 322 -11.89 1.99 -27.02
C LEU A 322 -13.19 1.59 -27.72
N GLN A 323 -13.18 1.38 -29.04
CA GLN A 323 -14.35 0.91 -29.78
C GLN A 323 -14.73 -0.53 -29.39
N LEU A 324 -13.75 -1.41 -29.23
CA LEU A 324 -13.97 -2.78 -28.77
C LEU A 324 -14.48 -2.82 -27.32
N LEU A 325 -13.93 -2.01 -26.42
CA LEU A 325 -14.43 -1.88 -25.05
C LEU A 325 -15.90 -1.42 -25.02
N GLN A 326 -16.28 -0.49 -25.90
CA GLN A 326 -17.69 -0.08 -26.03
C GLN A 326 -18.59 -1.25 -26.48
N GLN A 327 -18.13 -2.08 -27.42
CA GLN A 327 -18.86 -3.30 -27.82
C GLN A 327 -18.97 -4.32 -26.69
N ALA A 328 -17.92 -4.49 -25.88
CA ALA A 328 -17.94 -5.35 -24.70
C ALA A 328 -18.97 -4.84 -23.67
N LYS A 329 -19.01 -3.53 -23.39
CA LYS A 329 -20.03 -2.90 -22.53
C LYS A 329 -21.44 -3.19 -23.03
N GLU A 330 -21.69 -3.08 -24.33
CA GLU A 330 -23.00 -3.37 -24.92
C GLU A 330 -23.36 -4.85 -24.86
N ALA A 331 -22.39 -5.75 -25.04
CA ALA A 331 -22.60 -7.19 -24.87
C ALA A 331 -22.99 -7.51 -23.43
N LEU A 332 -22.29 -6.95 -22.43
CA LEU A 332 -22.61 -7.11 -21.01
C LEU A 332 -24.00 -6.57 -20.67
N LYS A 333 -24.38 -5.39 -21.18
CA LYS A 333 -25.74 -4.83 -21.02
C LYS A 333 -26.84 -5.75 -21.56
N ARG A 334 -26.54 -6.56 -22.58
CA ARG A 334 -27.46 -7.55 -23.16
C ARG A 334 -27.37 -8.93 -22.50
N GLY A 335 -26.50 -9.10 -21.49
CA GLY A 335 -26.25 -10.39 -20.83
C GLY A 335 -25.37 -11.36 -21.63
N ASP A 336 -24.77 -10.93 -22.74
CA ASP A 336 -23.91 -11.75 -23.60
C ASP A 336 -22.46 -11.76 -23.07
N THR A 337 -22.27 -12.46 -21.95
CA THR A 337 -20.97 -12.58 -21.27
C THR A 337 -19.92 -13.31 -22.11
N SER A 338 -20.34 -14.25 -22.97
CA SER A 338 -19.43 -15.00 -23.84
C SER A 338 -18.83 -14.11 -24.94
N LYS A 339 -19.63 -13.24 -25.55
CA LYS A 339 -19.13 -12.25 -26.50
C LYS A 339 -18.24 -11.21 -25.82
N ALA A 340 -18.64 -10.71 -24.66
CA ALA A 340 -17.85 -9.75 -23.90
C ALA A 340 -16.47 -10.30 -23.53
N LEU A 341 -16.40 -11.55 -23.07
CA LEU A 341 -15.14 -12.21 -22.73
C LEU A 341 -14.18 -12.26 -23.93
N LYS A 342 -14.64 -12.71 -25.10
CA LYS A 342 -13.80 -12.77 -26.32
C LYS A 342 -13.26 -11.41 -26.72
N ILE A 343 -14.10 -10.37 -26.66
CA ILE A 343 -13.68 -9.00 -26.97
C ILE A 343 -12.62 -8.54 -25.96
N LEU A 344 -12.81 -8.83 -24.67
CA LEU A 344 -11.87 -8.42 -23.63
C LEU A 344 -10.52 -9.12 -23.76
N GLU A 345 -10.49 -10.41 -24.12
CA GLU A 345 -9.24 -11.14 -24.39
C GLU A 345 -8.45 -10.49 -25.54
N GLU A 346 -9.14 -10.07 -26.61
CA GLU A 346 -8.53 -9.36 -27.74
C GLU A 346 -7.98 -7.99 -27.32
N VAL A 347 -8.79 -7.16 -26.65
CA VAL A 347 -8.36 -5.82 -26.23
C VAL A 347 -7.23 -5.87 -25.22
N GLU A 348 -7.27 -6.81 -24.27
CA GLU A 348 -6.21 -6.99 -23.28
C GLU A 348 -4.86 -7.24 -23.96
N GLN A 349 -4.83 -8.10 -24.99
CA GLN A 349 -3.62 -8.35 -25.74
C GLN A 349 -3.10 -7.08 -26.42
N MET A 350 -3.97 -6.32 -27.09
CA MET A 350 -3.60 -5.05 -27.74
C MET A 350 -3.04 -4.03 -26.74
N ILE A 351 -3.66 -3.91 -25.57
CA ILE A 351 -3.23 -3.00 -24.51
C ILE A 351 -1.90 -3.46 -23.90
N ARG A 352 -1.75 -4.76 -23.62
CA ARG A 352 -0.50 -5.35 -23.12
C ARG A 352 0.67 -5.05 -24.06
N GLU A 353 0.47 -5.17 -25.37
CA GLU A 353 1.50 -4.84 -26.36
C GLU A 353 1.94 -3.37 -26.29
N LYS A 354 0.99 -2.44 -26.13
CA LYS A 354 1.32 -1.01 -25.94
C LYS A 354 1.99 -0.72 -24.61
N VAL A 355 1.51 -1.30 -23.51
CA VAL A 355 2.07 -1.11 -22.15
C VAL A 355 3.55 -1.48 -22.12
N ARG A 356 3.95 -2.55 -22.82
CA ARG A 356 5.36 -2.96 -22.94
C ARG A 356 6.27 -1.94 -23.62
N THR A 357 5.71 -1.04 -24.42
CA THR A 357 6.47 0.00 -25.14
C THR A 357 6.48 1.34 -24.42
N VAL A 358 5.76 1.48 -23.30
CA VAL A 358 5.71 2.71 -22.51
C VAL A 358 7.10 3.04 -21.98
N PRO A 359 7.65 4.23 -22.29
CA PRO A 359 8.96 4.61 -21.80
C PRO A 359 8.92 4.83 -20.28
N PRO A 360 10.00 4.48 -19.54
CA PRO A 360 10.02 4.60 -18.09
C PRO A 360 9.90 6.07 -17.65
N ARG A 361 9.02 6.32 -16.68
CA ARG A 361 8.81 7.62 -16.04
C ARG A 361 8.99 7.50 -14.54
N HIS A 362 9.86 8.35 -13.99
CA HIS A 362 10.18 8.38 -12.57
C HIS A 362 9.62 9.64 -11.90
N HIS A 363 8.99 9.48 -10.73
CA HIS A 363 8.48 10.58 -9.94
C HIS A 363 9.07 10.53 -8.53
N LYS A 364 9.55 11.69 -8.05
CA LYS A 364 10.15 11.82 -6.71
C LYS A 364 9.14 11.90 -5.58
N MET A 365 7.91 12.33 -5.87
CA MET A 365 6.85 12.46 -4.88
C MET A 365 5.84 11.32 -5.03
N PRO A 366 5.22 10.85 -3.94
CA PRO A 366 4.16 9.85 -4.02
C PRO A 366 3.00 10.31 -4.89
N ILE A 367 2.57 9.45 -5.80
CA ILE A 367 1.38 9.67 -6.63
C ILE A 367 0.17 9.14 -5.86
N ARG A 368 -0.82 10.00 -5.63
CA ARG A 368 -2.11 9.67 -5.00
C ARG A 368 -3.20 9.84 -6.04
N PRO A 369 -3.76 8.76 -6.60
CA PRO A 369 -4.86 8.84 -7.56
C PRO A 369 -6.06 9.52 -6.90
N GLY A 370 -6.59 10.58 -7.52
CA GLY A 370 -7.84 11.20 -7.07
C GLY A 370 -7.74 12.46 -6.20
N ARG A 371 -6.65 13.24 -6.24
CA ARG A 371 -6.84 14.69 -6.09
C ARG A 371 -7.06 15.28 -7.49
N PRO A 372 -8.15 16.05 -7.71
CA PRO A 372 -8.37 16.74 -8.97
C PRO A 372 -7.17 17.62 -9.37
#